data_AF-A0A7X9VYY2-F1
#
_entry.id   AF-A0A7X9VYY2-F1
#
_cell.length_a   1.000
_cell.length_b   1.000
_cell.length_c   1.000
_cell.angle_alpha   90.00
_cell.angle_beta   90.00
_cell.angle_gamma   90.00
#
_symmetry.space_group_name_H-M   'P 1'
#
loop_
_entity.id
_entity.type
_entity.pdbx_description
1 polymer ?
#
loop_
_entity_poly.entity_id
_entity_poly.type
_entity_poly.pdbx_seq_one_letter_code
_entity_poly.pdbx_strand_id
1 'polypeptide(L)' 'MQTLTVPAPTAAAPVLQLDDSQRVRCEVWTRVMGYHRPVSSFNTGKQGEFNERRFFVEQRA' A
#
# COMPACT_ATOMS: atom_id res chain seq x y z
N MET A 1 0.01 26.81 20.07
CA MET A 1 -0.08 26.22 18.73
C MET A 1 -0.41 24.75 18.91
N GLN A 2 -1.57 24.32 18.43
CA GLN A 2 -2.29 23.12 18.87
C GLN A 2 -1.57 21.82 18.46
N THR A 3 -1.42 20.91 19.42
CA THR A 3 -1.02 19.52 19.18
C THR A 3 -2.20 18.79 18.56
N LEU A 4 -2.07 18.34 17.31
CA LEU A 4 -3.05 17.44 16.69
C LEU A 4 -2.91 16.05 17.33
N THR A 5 -3.75 15.78 18.32
CA THR A 5 -3.99 14.44 18.84
C THR A 5 -4.56 13.58 17.73
N VAL A 6 -3.86 12.51 17.34
CA VAL A 6 -4.40 11.48 16.43
C VAL A 6 -5.66 10.91 17.08
N PRO A 7 -6.85 10.96 16.43
CA PRO A 7 -8.03 10.38 17.00
C PRO A 7 -7.83 8.86 17.09
N ALA A 8 -8.07 8.30 18.26
CA ALA A 8 -8.18 6.85 18.45
C ALA A 8 -9.18 6.30 17.44
N PRO A 9 -8.97 5.09 16.89
CA PRO A 9 -9.89 4.53 15.90
C PRO A 9 -11.28 4.39 16.53
N THR A 10 -12.20 5.26 16.11
CA THR A 10 -13.61 5.21 16.47
C THR A 10 -14.16 3.85 16.02
N ALA A 11 -14.66 3.08 17.00
CA ALA A 11 -15.46 1.86 16.86
C ALA A 11 -15.07 0.97 15.67
N ALA A 12 -14.23 -0.03 15.94
CA ALA A 12 -13.92 -1.13 15.03
C ALA A 12 -15.22 -1.69 14.43
N ALA A 13 -15.44 -1.42 13.14
CA ALA A 13 -16.43 -2.15 12.36
C ALA A 13 -16.14 -3.65 12.53
N PRO A 14 -17.16 -4.52 12.61
CA PRO A 14 -16.93 -5.95 12.73
C PRO A 14 -16.05 -6.40 11.58
N VAL A 15 -14.88 -6.95 11.90
CA VAL A 15 -13.96 -7.50 10.90
C VAL A 15 -14.68 -8.70 10.30
N LEU A 16 -15.29 -8.52 9.13
CA LEU A 16 -15.91 -9.61 8.38
C LEU A 16 -14.80 -10.61 8.02
N GLN A 17 -14.67 -11.68 8.82
CA GLN A 17 -13.77 -12.78 8.52
C GLN A 17 -14.37 -13.59 7.38
N LEU A 18 -13.83 -13.40 6.18
CA LEU A 18 -14.09 -14.28 5.04
C LEU A 18 -13.26 -15.56 5.18
N ASP A 19 -13.89 -16.70 4.88
CA ASP A 19 -13.20 -17.96 4.62
C ASP A 19 -12.23 -17.81 3.45
N ASP A 20 -11.10 -18.52 3.50
CA ASP A 20 -10.07 -18.42 2.45
C ASP A 20 -10.58 -18.87 1.07
N SER A 21 -11.56 -19.76 1.02
CA SER A 21 -12.23 -20.20 -0.22
C SER A 21 -13.01 -19.09 -0.93
N GLN A 22 -13.41 -18.05 -0.18
CA GLN A 22 -14.17 -16.90 -0.70
C GLN A 22 -13.25 -15.74 -1.10
N ARG A 23 -11.94 -15.84 -0.83
CA ARG A 23 -10.99 -14.76 -1.12
C ARG A 23 -10.57 -14.79 -2.59
N VAL A 24 -10.53 -13.61 -3.20
CA VAL A 24 -9.96 -13.40 -4.54
C VAL A 24 -8.63 -12.66 -4.39
N ARG A 25 -7.65 -13.01 -5.23
CA ARG A 25 -6.36 -12.30 -5.27
C ARG A 25 -6.58 -10.86 -5.71
N CYS A 26 -6.18 -9.90 -4.87
CA CYS A 26 -6.16 -8.50 -5.23
C CYS A 26 -4.91 -8.22 -6.06
N GLU A 27 -5.08 -7.67 -7.26
CA GLU A 27 -3.95 -7.18 -8.04
C GLU A 27 -3.54 -5.80 -7.55
N VAL A 28 -2.24 -5.66 -7.26
CA VAL A 28 -1.64 -4.38 -6.88
C VAL A 28 -1.05 -3.73 -8.13
N TRP A 29 -1.40 -2.47 -8.36
CA TRP A 29 -0.93 -1.68 -9.49
C TRP A 29 -0.10 -0.50 -9.00
N THR A 30 0.96 -0.16 -9.73
CA THR A 30 1.83 0.97 -9.38
C THR A 30 2.24 1.76 -10.61
N ARG A 31 2.69 3.01 -10.41
CA ARG A 31 3.11 3.90 -11.48
C ARG A 31 4.55 3.61 -11.89
N VAL A 32 4.74 3.30 -13.16
CA VAL A 32 6.04 3.11 -13.80
C VAL A 32 6.20 4.16 -14.89
N MET A 33 7.12 5.12 -14.70
CA MET A 33 7.49 6.14 -15.71
C MET A 33 6.32 6.91 -16.37
N GLY A 34 5.13 6.92 -15.77
CA GLY A 34 3.98 7.63 -16.34
C GLY A 34 2.68 6.86 -16.32
N TYR A 35 2.73 5.54 -16.49
CA TYR A 35 1.55 4.68 -16.62
C TYR A 35 1.41 3.69 -15.45
N HIS A 36 0.21 3.13 -15.28
CA HIS A 36 -0.04 2.09 -14.28
C HIS A 36 0.29 0.71 -14.85
N ARG A 37 1.04 -0.07 -14.08
CA ARG A 37 1.42 -1.44 -14.41
C ARG A 37 1.14 -2.34 -13.21
N PRO A 38 0.61 -3.57 -13.41
CA PRO A 38 0.46 -4.52 -12.33
C PRO A 38 1.83 -4.94 -11.80
N VAL A 39 1.96 -4.96 -10.47
CA VAL A 39 3.20 -5.34 -9.78
C VAL A 39 3.56 -6.80 -10.06
N SER A 40 2.55 -7.66 -10.26
CA SER A 40 2.72 -9.07 -10.64
C SER A 40 3.49 -9.28 -11.94
N SER A 41 3.55 -8.27 -12.82
CA SER A 41 4.28 -8.33 -14.09
C SER A 41 5.78 -8.02 -13.94
N PHE A 42 6.27 -7.63 -12.76
CA PHE A 42 7.63 -7.13 -12.61
C PHE A 42 8.68 -8.26 -12.75
N ASN A 43 9.67 -8.06 -13.61
CA ASN A 43 10.85 -8.91 -13.67
C ASN A 43 11.81 -8.60 -12.51
N THR A 44 12.82 -9.45 -12.29
CA THR A 44 13.77 -9.30 -11.16
C THR A 44 14.47 -7.94 -11.15
N GLY A 45 14.87 -7.41 -12.31
CA GLY A 45 15.49 -6.09 -12.41
C GLY A 45 14.55 -4.96 -11.96
N LYS A 46 13.27 -5.00 -12.39
CA LYS A 46 12.30 -3.99 -11.99
C LYS A 46 11.90 -4.08 -10.53
N GLN A 47 11.86 -5.29 -9.97
CA GLN A 47 11.66 -5.50 -8.53
C GLN A 47 12.80 -4.87 -7.72
N GLY A 48 14.05 -5.06 -8.16
CA GLY A 48 15.22 -4.41 -7.55
C GLY A 48 15.11 -2.88 -7.58
N GLU A 49 14.91 -2.30 -8.77
CA GLU A 49 14.72 -0.84 -8.93
C GLU A 49 13.57 -0.31 -8.06
N PHE A 50 12.46 -1.06 -7.94
CA PHE A 50 11.32 -0.65 -7.13
C PHE A 50 11.64 -0.64 -5.63
N ASN A 51 12.38 -1.64 -5.13
CA ASN A 51 12.76 -1.75 -3.72
C ASN A 51 13.76 -0.67 -3.29
N GLU A 52 14.55 -0.14 -4.21
CA GLU A 52 15.49 0.96 -3.95
C GLU A 52 14.80 2.34 -3.90
N ARG A 53 13.51 2.43 -4.26
CA ARG A 53 12.77 3.69 -4.24
C ARG A 53 12.59 4.19 -2.81
N ARG A 54 12.96 5.45 -2.59
CA ARG A 54 12.70 6.15 -1.33
C ARG A 54 11.38 6.88 -1.39
N PHE A 55 10.46 6.51 -0.51
CA PHE A 55 9.19 7.21 -0.35
C PHE A 55 9.38 8.47 0.49
N PHE A 56 8.61 9.49 0.16
CA PHE A 56 8.48 10.66 1.00
C PHE A 56 7.85 10.26 2.33
N VAL A 57 8.40 10.78 3.42
CA VAL A 57 7.85 10.61 4.77
C VAL A 57 7.75 12.01 5.35
N GLU A 58 6.53 12.48 5.58
CA GLU A 58 6.24 13.85 6.03
C GLU A 58 7.04 14.25 7.28
N GLN A 59 7.18 13.33 8.24
CA GLN A 59 7.94 13.56 9.47
C GLN A 59 9.45 13.77 9.26
N ARG A 60 9.99 13.41 8.09
CA ARG A 60 11.42 13.51 7.74
C ARG A 60 11.72 14.67 6.77
N ALA A 61 10.71 15.45 6.40
CA ALA A 61 10.81 16.60 5.50
C ALA A 61 11.16 17.88 6.26
#